data_AF-B1KLZ7-F1
#
_entry.id   AF-B1KLZ7-F1
#
_cell.length_a   1.000
_cell.length_b   1.000
_cell.length_c   1.000
_cell.angle_alpha   90.00
_cell.angle_beta   90.00
_cell.angle_gamma   90.00
#
_symmetry.space_group_name_H-M   'P 1'
#
loop_
_entity.id
_entity.type
_entity.pdbx_description
1 polymer ?
#
loop_
_entity_poly.entity_id
_entity_poly.type
_entity_poly.pdbx_seq_one_letter_code
_entity_poly.pdbx_strand_id
1 'polypeptide(L)'
;MPKLNIEVPDELIQKGISYLLESPVLFGLTVLCGVSGHLIFFMIFTYFSDQDATKTYLNTMLGKISLGALLYAVVALPIYIVEYGSMSIEYTKLMAIVPSAIIIGLFLQAGFFGVFIYRKGSASA
;
A
#
# COMPACT_ATOMS: atom_id res chain seq x y z
N MET A 1 -26.01 -9.02 -11.09
CA MET A 1 -24.83 -8.32 -11.62
C MET A 1 -23.80 -9.37 -12.03
N PRO A 2 -23.33 -9.38 -13.30
CA PRO A 2 -22.31 -10.33 -13.73
C PRO A 2 -21.01 -10.11 -12.94
N LYS A 3 -20.48 -11.18 -12.34
CA LYS A 3 -19.19 -11.16 -11.65
C LYS A 3 -18.11 -11.04 -12.73
N LEU A 4 -17.43 -9.90 -12.80
CA LEU A 4 -16.24 -9.75 -13.62
C LEU A 4 -15.15 -10.65 -13.00
N ASN A 5 -14.98 -11.87 -13.52
CA ASN A 5 -13.92 -12.76 -13.11
C ASN A 5 -12.63 -12.30 -13.80
N ILE A 6 -11.90 -11.37 -13.16
CA ILE A 6 -10.57 -10.97 -13.62
C ILE A 6 -9.63 -12.08 -13.20
N GLU A 7 -9.48 -13.11 -14.03
CA GLU A 7 -8.42 -14.10 -13.89
C GLU A 7 -7.10 -13.39 -14.21
N VAL A 8 -6.35 -13.03 -13.15
CA VAL A 8 -4.97 -12.56 -13.31
C VAL A 8 -4.14 -13.77 -13.77
N PRO A 9 -3.50 -13.73 -14.95
CA PRO A 9 -2.71 -14.85 -15.45
C PRO A 9 -1.61 -15.24 -14.44
N ASP A 10 -1.52 -16.52 -14.09
CA ASP A 10 -0.50 -17.04 -13.16
C ASP A 10 0.93 -16.68 -13.58
N GLU A 11 1.18 -16.53 -14.89
CA GLU A 11 2.47 -16.09 -15.44
C GLU A 11 2.89 -14.70 -14.96
N LEU A 12 1.95 -13.76 -14.83
CA LEU A 12 2.24 -12.42 -14.31
C LEU A 12 2.59 -12.46 -12.83
N ILE A 13 1.92 -13.34 -12.08
CA ILE A 13 2.19 -13.55 -10.65
C ILE A 13 3.59 -14.16 -10.47
N GLN A 14 3.92 -15.20 -11.22
CA GLN A 14 5.24 -15.84 -11.16
C GLN A 14 6.35 -14.89 -11.56
N LYS A 15 6.15 -14.09 -12.63
CA LYS A 15 7.12 -13.09 -13.07
C LYS A 15 7.29 -11.98 -12.03
N GLY A 16 6.21 -11.56 -11.38
CA GLY A 16 6.28 -10.62 -10.26
C GLY A 16 7.09 -11.18 -9.10
N ILE A 17 6.88 -12.45 -8.73
CA ILE A 17 7.63 -13.13 -7.66
C ILE A 17 9.12 -13.23 -8.01
N SER A 18 9.47 -13.60 -9.25
CA SER A 18 10.88 -13.67 -9.65
C SER A 18 11.58 -12.31 -9.55
N TYR A 19 10.92 -11.23 -9.98
CA TYR A 19 11.45 -9.86 -9.83
C TYR A 19 11.64 -9.45 -8.36
N LEU A 20 10.71 -9.85 -7.48
CA LEU A 20 10.81 -9.55 -6.06
C LEU A 20 11.99 -10.28 -5.39
N LEU A 21 12.30 -11.49 -5.84
CA LEU A 21 13.40 -12.31 -5.32
C LEU A 21 14.77 -11.88 -5.86
N GLU A 22 14.83 -11.17 -6.99
CA GLU A 22 16.06 -10.63 -7.55
C GLU A 22 16.63 -9.44 -6.74
N SER A 23 15.80 -8.76 -5.94
CA SER A 23 16.24 -7.62 -5.13
C SER A 23 15.77 -7.74 -3.69
N PRO A 24 16.68 -7.87 -2.70
CA PRO A 24 16.32 -7.91 -1.28
C PRO A 24 15.59 -6.64 -0.82
N VAL A 25 15.82 -5.51 -1.51
CA VAL A 25 15.13 -4.24 -1.25
C VAL A 25 13.66 -4.33 -1.66
N LEU A 26 13.35 -4.93 -2.82
CA LEU A 26 11.98 -5.10 -3.29
C LEU A 26 11.21 -6.10 -2.42
N PHE A 27 11.88 -7.16 -1.96
CA PHE A 27 11.30 -8.08 -0.98
C PHE A 27 10.96 -7.37 0.34
N GLY A 28 11.89 -6.60 0.89
CA GLY A 28 11.66 -5.79 2.09
C GLY A 28 10.53 -4.79 1.93
N LEU A 29 10.46 -4.10 0.78
CA LEU A 29 9.37 -3.20 0.44
C LEU A 29 8.03 -3.94 0.39
N THR A 30 7.98 -5.14 -0.18
CA THR A 30 6.77 -5.96 -0.24
C THR A 30 6.25 -6.34 1.14
N VAL A 31 7.16 -6.74 2.05
CA VAL A 31 6.80 -7.04 3.45
C VAL A 31 6.27 -5.78 4.15
N LEU A 32 6.94 -4.64 3.98
CA LEU A 32 6.49 -3.36 4.53
C LEU A 32 5.12 -2.95 3.99
N CYS A 33 4.87 -3.13 2.70
CA CYS A 33 3.55 -2.93 2.08
C CYS A 33 2.51 -3.86 2.71
N GLY A 34 2.83 -5.14 2.92
CA GLY A 34 1.93 -6.09 3.59
C GLY A 34 1.54 -5.64 5.01
N VAL A 35 2.52 -5.23 5.83
CA VAL A 35 2.27 -4.75 7.20
C VAL A 35 1.48 -3.45 7.20
N SER A 36 1.89 -2.48 6.39
CA SER A 36 1.25 -1.17 6.29
C SER A 36 -0.19 -1.28 5.79
N GLY A 37 -0.41 -2.11 4.77
CA GLY A 37 -1.73 -2.37 4.24
C GLY A 37 -2.61 -3.21 5.16
N HIS A 38 -2.05 -4.10 5.99
CA HIS A 38 -2.81 -4.76 7.06
C HIS A 38 -3.35 -3.75 8.08
N LEU A 39 -2.52 -2.78 8.47
CA LEU A 39 -2.91 -1.71 9.38
C LEU A 39 -3.98 -0.79 8.76
N ILE A 40 -3.80 -0.38 7.50
CA ILE A 40 -4.81 0.40 6.77
C ILE A 40 -6.12 -0.38 6.62
N PHE A 41 -6.04 -1.66 6.27
CA PHE A 41 -7.22 -2.54 6.18
C PHE A 41 -7.98 -2.59 7.51
N PHE A 42 -7.27 -2.71 8.64
CA PHE A 42 -7.89 -2.69 9.96
C PHE A 42 -8.65 -1.39 10.22
N MET A 43 -8.08 -0.24 9.83
CA MET A 43 -8.73 1.06 9.94
C MET A 43 -10.00 1.13 9.06
N ILE A 44 -9.91 0.69 7.81
CA ILE A 44 -11.04 0.67 6.86
C ILE A 44 -12.16 -0.22 7.41
N PHE A 45 -11.84 -1.43 7.86
CA PHE A 45 -12.80 -2.38 8.40
C PHE A 45 -13.51 -1.82 9.64
N THR A 46 -12.77 -1.14 10.51
CA THR A 46 -13.32 -0.61 11.77
C THR A 46 -14.29 0.56 11.57
N TYR A 47 -14.17 1.35 10.50
CA TYR A 47 -14.98 2.56 10.30
C TYR A 47 -15.94 2.52 9.09
N PHE A 48 -15.62 1.82 8.00
CA PHE A 48 -16.42 1.83 6.77
C PHE A 48 -17.30 0.56 6.64
N SER A 49 -17.83 0.10 7.78
CA SER A 49 -18.32 -1.24 8.12
C SER A 49 -19.46 -1.86 7.27
N ASP A 50 -19.94 -1.28 6.17
CA ASP A 50 -21.21 -1.75 5.57
C ASP A 50 -21.13 -2.43 4.19
N GLN A 51 -19.95 -2.63 3.61
CA GLN A 51 -19.83 -3.32 2.31
C GLN A 51 -19.12 -4.68 2.41
N ASP A 52 -19.90 -5.75 2.45
CA ASP A 52 -19.40 -7.13 2.55
C ASP A 52 -18.53 -7.56 1.37
N ALA A 53 -18.76 -7.01 0.17
CA ALA A 53 -17.95 -7.30 -1.01
C ALA A 53 -16.50 -6.76 -0.88
N THR A 54 -16.33 -5.55 -0.36
CA THR A 54 -15.02 -4.91 -0.16
C THR A 54 -14.20 -5.64 0.93
N LYS A 55 -14.88 -6.22 1.93
CA LYS A 55 -14.26 -7.04 2.98
C LYS A 55 -13.63 -8.31 2.41
N THR A 56 -14.22 -8.96 1.40
CA THR A 56 -13.69 -10.22 0.86
C THR A 56 -12.42 -10.02 0.05
N TYR A 57 -12.36 -9.02 -0.84
CA TYR A 57 -11.21 -8.81 -1.73
C TYR A 57 -9.99 -8.24 -0.99
N LEU A 58 -10.19 -7.24 -0.12
CA LEU A 58 -9.09 -6.58 0.59
C LEU A 58 -8.53 -7.40 1.77
N ASN A 59 -9.26 -8.41 2.26
CA ASN A 59 -8.78 -9.26 3.36
C ASN A 59 -7.75 -10.32 2.91
N THR A 60 -7.55 -10.50 1.61
CA THR A 60 -6.49 -11.38 1.08
C THR A 60 -5.10 -10.80 1.34
N MET A 61 -4.07 -11.64 1.37
CA MET A 61 -2.68 -11.19 1.55
C MET A 61 -2.25 -10.25 0.42
N LEU A 62 -2.63 -10.57 -0.82
CA LEU A 62 -2.41 -9.70 -1.97
C LEU A 62 -3.16 -8.37 -1.82
N GLY A 63 -4.42 -8.37 -1.39
CA GLY A 63 -5.18 -7.14 -1.14
C GLY A 63 -4.51 -6.23 -0.11
N LYS A 64 -3.96 -6.79 0.96
CA LYS A 64 -3.19 -6.04 1.98
C LYS A 64 -1.89 -5.49 1.39
N ILE A 65 -1.13 -6.28 0.65
CA ILE A 65 0.09 -5.80 -0.02
C ILE A 65 -0.25 -4.67 -0.99
N SER A 66 -1.31 -4.79 -1.78
CA SER A 66 -1.77 -3.75 -2.71
C SER A 66 -2.18 -2.46 -2.00
N LEU A 67 -2.86 -2.54 -0.84
CA LEU A 67 -3.19 -1.36 -0.03
C LEU A 67 -1.94 -0.62 0.47
N GLY A 68 -0.95 -1.35 0.97
CA GLY A 68 0.32 -0.74 1.38
C GLY A 68 1.10 -0.17 0.21
N ALA A 69 1.13 -0.89 -0.93
CA ALA A 69 1.77 -0.40 -2.14
C ALA A 69 1.12 0.89 -2.65
N LEU A 70 -0.21 1.00 -2.54
CA LEU A 70 -0.94 2.21 -2.92
C LEU A 70 -0.56 3.39 -2.01
N LEU A 71 -0.48 3.20 -0.69
CA LEU A 71 0.00 4.22 0.24
C LEU A 71 1.39 4.73 -0.18
N TYR A 72 2.35 3.83 -0.35
CA TYR A 72 3.71 4.22 -0.69
C TYR A 72 3.83 4.78 -2.11
N ALA A 73 2.99 4.36 -3.06
CA ALA A 73 2.93 4.95 -4.40
C ALA A 73 2.42 6.41 -4.35
N VAL A 74 1.38 6.68 -3.56
CA VAL A 74 0.84 8.04 -3.36
C VAL A 74 1.87 8.97 -2.71
N VAL A 75 2.80 8.43 -1.91
CA VAL A 75 3.89 9.19 -1.28
C VAL A 75 5.10 9.31 -2.20
N ALA A 76 5.51 8.23 -2.85
CA ALA A 76 6.68 8.21 -3.71
C ALA A 76 6.51 9.09 -4.95
N LEU A 77 5.32 9.11 -5.55
CA LEU A 77 5.06 9.88 -6.77
C LEU A 77 5.30 11.39 -6.61
N PRO A 78 4.74 12.10 -5.61
CA PRO A 78 5.02 13.52 -5.42
C PRO A 78 6.48 13.78 -5.06
N ILE A 79 7.12 12.92 -4.27
CA ILE A 79 8.56 13.03 -3.97
C ILE A 79 9.37 12.94 -5.27
N TYR A 80 9.05 11.98 -6.14
CA TYR A 80 9.72 11.80 -7.42
C TYR A 80 9.60 13.04 -8.31
N ILE A 81 8.40 13.60 -8.41
CA ILE A 81 8.13 14.77 -9.23
C ILE A 81 8.87 16.00 -8.69
N VAL A 82 8.90 16.19 -7.37
CA VAL A 82 9.59 17.32 -6.73
C VAL A 82 11.11 17.20 -6.89
N GLU A 83 11.68 16.01 -6.69
CA GLU A 83 13.13 15.79 -6.73
C GLU A 83 13.69 15.85 -8.15
N TYR A 84 12.98 15.27 -9.13
CA TYR A 84 13.52 15.09 -10.48
C TYR A 84 12.83 15.94 -11.56
N GLY A 85 11.75 16.65 -11.24
CA GLY A 85 11.02 17.51 -12.19
C GLY A 85 10.47 16.76 -13.40
N SER A 86 10.30 15.44 -13.31
CA SER A 86 9.92 14.57 -14.43
C SER A 86 8.84 13.59 -14.01
N MET A 87 7.90 13.32 -14.93
CA MET A 87 6.90 12.25 -14.77
C MET A 87 7.34 10.92 -15.41
N SER A 88 8.50 10.90 -16.08
CA SER A 88 9.07 9.67 -16.63
C SER A 88 9.71 8.86 -15.52
N ILE A 89 9.07 7.77 -15.08
CA ILE A 89 9.56 6.94 -13.98
C ILE A 89 10.72 6.05 -14.46
N GLU A 90 11.93 6.44 -14.08
CA GLU A 90 13.15 5.64 -14.22
C GLU A 90 13.41 4.83 -12.94
N TYR A 91 13.68 3.52 -13.09
CA TYR A 91 13.90 2.59 -11.97
C TYR A 91 14.98 3.05 -11.00
N THR A 92 16.14 3.50 -11.50
CA THR A 92 17.27 3.92 -10.66
C THR A 92 16.90 5.12 -9.78
N LYS A 93 16.21 6.11 -10.34
CA LYS A 93 15.72 7.30 -9.62
C LYS A 93 14.62 6.93 -8.61
N LEU A 94 13.76 5.98 -8.98
CA LEU A 94 12.70 5.49 -8.10
C LEU A 94 13.31 4.80 -6.87
N MET A 95 14.28 3.90 -7.07
CA MET A 95 14.96 3.21 -5.97
C MET A 95 15.71 4.17 -5.04
N ALA A 96 16.23 5.29 -5.56
CA ALA A 96 16.88 6.31 -4.74
C ALA A 96 15.91 7.02 -3.77
N ILE A 97 14.64 7.19 -4.15
CA ILE A 97 13.64 7.87 -3.30
C ILE A 97 12.83 6.91 -2.41
N VAL A 98 12.91 5.59 -2.64
CA VAL A 98 12.19 4.57 -1.86
C VAL A 98 12.38 4.73 -0.35
N PRO A 99 13.61 4.93 0.19
CA PRO A 99 13.79 5.11 1.63
C PRO A 99 13.03 6.32 2.18
N SER A 100 13.11 7.46 1.49
CA SER A 100 12.40 8.69 1.88
C SER A 100 10.89 8.51 1.81
N ALA A 101 10.39 7.84 0.76
CA ALA A 101 8.98 7.54 0.60
C ALA A 101 8.45 6.59 1.69
N ILE A 102 9.25 5.60 2.11
CA ILE A 102 8.91 4.73 3.25
C ILE A 102 8.79 5.56 4.53
N ILE A 103 9.80 6.37 4.85
CA ILE A 103 9.82 7.15 6.08
C ILE A 103 8.60 8.10 6.13
N ILE A 104 8.38 8.87 5.07
CA ILE A 104 7.23 9.80 4.98
C ILE A 104 5.90 9.03 5.02
N GLY A 105 5.81 7.89 4.33
CA GLY A 105 4.63 7.04 4.35
C GLY A 105 4.30 6.50 5.74
N LEU A 106 5.31 6.10 6.53
CA LEU A 106 5.13 5.69 7.91
C LEU A 106 4.65 6.84 8.81
N PHE A 107 5.19 8.05 8.62
CA PHE A 107 4.70 9.24 9.35
C PHE A 107 3.25 9.57 9.00
N LEU A 108 2.88 9.52 7.72
CA LEU A 108 1.49 9.73 7.29
C LEU A 108 0.57 8.65 7.86
N GLN A 109 0.99 7.39 7.80
CA GLN A 109 0.24 6.28 8.38
C GLN A 109 0.05 6.45 9.89
N ALA A 110 1.10 6.83 10.62
CA ALA A 110 1.03 7.11 12.05
C ALA A 110 0.09 8.30 12.34
N GLY A 111 0.13 9.35 11.51
CA GLY A 111 -0.80 10.48 11.59
C GLY A 111 -2.26 10.06 11.40
N PHE A 112 -2.55 9.28 10.36
CA PHE A 112 -3.90 8.73 10.13
C PHE A 112 -4.37 7.85 11.30
N PHE A 113 -3.49 7.01 11.84
CA PHE A 113 -3.77 6.19 13.02
C PHE A 113 -3.99 7.03 14.29
N GLY A 114 -3.19 8.06 14.52
CA GLY A 114 -3.33 8.95 15.67
C GLY A 114 -4.66 9.70 15.64
N VAL A 115 -5.01 10.27 14.48
CA VAL A 115 -6.33 10.91 14.26
C VAL A 115 -7.46 9.90 14.46
N PHE A 116 -7.30 8.66 13.97
CA PHE A 116 -8.26 7.58 14.18
C PHE A 116 -8.48 7.27 15.66
N ILE A 117 -7.41 7.08 16.45
CA ILE A 117 -7.50 6.80 17.89
C ILE A 117 -8.18 7.97 18.61
N TYR A 118 -7.78 9.20 18.30
CA TYR A 118 -8.35 10.40 18.91
C TYR A 118 -9.85 10.52 18.66
N ARG A 119 -10.31 10.36 17.41
CA ARG A 119 -11.74 10.46 17.07
C ARG A 119 -12.57 9.36 17.74
N LYS A 120 -12.07 8.13 17.82
CA LYS A 120 -12.79 7.04 18.49
C LYS A 120 -12.82 7.23 20.01
N GLY A 121 -11.71 7.67 20.61
CA GLY A 121 -11.63 8.00 22.03
C GLY A 121 -12.59 9.12 22.42
N SER A 122 -12.69 10.17 21.59
CA SER A 122 -13.62 11.28 21.80
C SER A 122 -15.09 10.94 21.54
N ALA A 123 -15.40 9.93 20.72
CA ALA A 123 -16.78 9.48 20.47
C ALA A 123 -17.30 8.51 21.54
N SER A 124 -16.42 8.02 22.42
CA SER A 124 -16.74 7.08 23.50
C SER A 124 -16.74 7.74 24.89
N ALA A 125 -16.51 9.05 24.94
CA ALA A 125 -16.52 9.90 26.14
C ALA A 125 -17.74 10.83 26.11
#